data_AF-A0A9E5WQ42-F1
#
_entry.id   AF-A0A9E5WQ42-F1
#
_cell.length_a   1.000
_cell.length_b   1.000
_cell.length_c   1.000
_cell.angle_alpha   90.00
_cell.angle_beta   90.00
_cell.angle_gamma   90.00
#
_symmetry.space_group_name_H-M   'P 1'
#
loop_
_entity.id
_entity.type
_entity.pdbx_description
1 polymer ?
#
loop_
_entity_poly.entity_id
_entity_poly.type
_entity_poly.pdbx_seq_one_letter_code
_entity_poly.pdbx_strand_id
1 'polypeptide(L)'
;MRAVLHWSRHRIAFAHRPFAGGLGAALYVAYGDTDPGQSNIVYRNTAAVRPGSRIARGGRVAAGTKTTAAAIVKSPTNQFSYTLPANKIGWFQVRTHDQDIENPVISGARRWQTDAQGSLLVNLTGDGSLLGIEKRDGGGFRFRFVWNQPSDGDAPVDFILRKTAGPTAVSDATTSYADGQRYYDVIVSGLQDGGAYTFTLSARNGSSEVLLQGNNGTQIDVVADATGPPAPTNVTAEER
;
A
#
# COMPACT_ATOMS: atom_id res chain seq x y z
N MET A 1 -49.23 39.19 20.63
CA MET A 1 -48.36 37.99 20.70
C MET A 1 -47.08 38.27 19.92
N ARG A 2 -45.93 38.37 20.58
CA ARG A 2 -44.64 38.66 19.93
C ARG A 2 -43.84 37.35 19.92
N ALA A 3 -43.67 36.74 18.76
CA ALA A 3 -42.88 35.51 18.64
C ALA A 3 -41.40 35.83 18.85
N VAL A 4 -40.83 35.38 19.97
CA VAL A 4 -39.39 35.47 20.23
C VAL A 4 -38.76 34.22 19.63
N LEU A 5 -38.10 34.38 18.48
CA LEU A 5 -37.32 33.30 17.87
C LEU A 5 -36.04 33.10 18.70
N HIS A 6 -36.02 32.05 19.53
CA HIS A 6 -34.82 31.62 20.24
C HIS A 6 -33.85 30.95 19.26
N TRP A 7 -32.90 31.72 18.75
CA TRP A 7 -31.76 31.16 18.01
C TRP A 7 -30.75 30.59 19.02
N SER A 8 -30.76 29.27 19.16
CA SER A 8 -29.69 28.52 19.82
C SER A 8 -28.36 28.83 19.14
N ARG A 9 -27.51 29.63 19.80
CA ARG A 9 -26.14 29.90 19.36
C ARG A 9 -25.25 28.78 19.88
N HIS A 10 -25.12 27.70 19.14
CA HIS A 10 -24.01 26.79 19.35
C HIS A 10 -22.74 27.46 18.82
N ARG A 11 -22.09 28.21 19.70
CA ARG A 11 -20.71 28.67 19.51
C ARG A 11 -19.87 27.42 19.64
N ILE A 12 -19.13 27.05 18.61
CA ILE A 12 -18.09 26.07 18.82
C ILE A 12 -16.81 26.56 18.15
N ALA A 13 -15.73 26.53 18.93
CA ALA A 13 -14.41 27.02 18.61
C ALA A 13 -13.45 25.87 18.93
N PHE A 14 -12.61 25.49 17.97
CA PHE A 14 -11.63 24.44 18.20
C PHE A 14 -10.58 24.93 19.22
N ALA A 15 -10.59 24.36 20.43
CA ALA A 15 -9.73 24.79 21.55
C ALA A 15 -8.23 24.60 21.31
N HIS A 16 -7.85 23.69 20.40
CA HIS A 16 -6.45 23.38 20.10
C HIS A 16 -5.89 24.36 19.05
N ARG A 17 -4.81 25.11 19.38
CA ARG A 17 -4.05 25.98 18.46
C ARG A 17 -2.64 25.43 18.16
N PRO A 18 -2.52 24.25 17.54
CA PRO A 18 -1.21 23.64 17.30
C PRO A 18 -0.34 24.39 16.26
N PHE A 19 -0.89 25.32 15.48
CA PHE A 19 -0.29 25.82 14.24
C PHE A 19 0.08 27.30 14.24
N ALA A 20 0.37 27.88 15.41
CA ALA A 20 0.62 29.32 15.52
C ALA A 20 1.67 29.83 14.51
N GLY A 21 1.18 30.41 13.41
CA GLY A 21 1.85 31.39 12.57
C GLY A 21 2.56 30.94 11.29
N GLY A 22 2.63 29.65 10.93
CA GLY A 22 3.40 29.28 9.71
C GLY A 22 3.19 27.88 9.14
N LEU A 23 3.84 27.66 7.99
CA LEU A 23 3.87 26.41 7.23
C LEU A 23 4.41 25.25 8.08
N GLY A 24 3.76 24.09 8.03
CA GLY A 24 4.20 22.91 8.75
C GLY A 24 3.35 21.68 8.45
N ALA A 25 3.45 20.67 9.32
CA ALA A 25 2.65 19.46 9.22
C ALA A 25 2.28 18.89 10.60
N ALA A 26 1.16 18.17 10.66
CA ALA A 26 0.69 17.41 11.82
C ALA A 26 0.61 15.92 11.52
N LEU A 27 1.03 15.11 12.48
CA LEU A 27 0.87 13.67 12.50
C LEU A 27 -0.35 13.30 13.35
N TYR A 28 -1.25 12.52 12.77
CA TYR A 28 -2.38 11.90 13.45
C TYR A 28 -2.11 10.41 13.62
N VAL A 29 -2.48 9.87 14.78
CA VAL A 29 -2.38 8.44 15.06
C VAL A 29 -3.71 7.97 15.61
N ALA A 30 -4.22 6.88 15.06
CA ALA A 30 -5.37 6.15 15.55
C ALA A 30 -4.96 4.70 15.82
N TYR A 31 -5.56 4.07 16.84
CA TYR A 31 -5.29 2.67 17.16
C TYR A 31 -6.46 1.79 16.77
N GLY A 32 -6.16 0.56 16.40
CA GLY A 32 -7.14 -0.41 15.92
C GLY A 32 -6.86 -0.86 14.49
N ASP A 33 -7.54 -1.91 14.09
CA ASP A 33 -7.31 -2.56 12.80
C ASP A 33 -8.16 -1.95 11.66
N THR A 34 -9.24 -1.25 12.02
CA THR A 34 -10.09 -0.56 11.06
C THR A 34 -9.43 0.74 10.60
N ASP A 35 -9.34 0.93 9.28
CA ASP A 35 -8.91 2.21 8.71
C ASP A 35 -9.82 3.33 9.23
N PRO A 36 -9.29 4.34 9.97
CA PRO A 36 -10.08 5.50 10.35
C PRO A 36 -10.55 6.28 9.11
N GLY A 37 -9.96 6.04 7.94
CA GLY A 37 -10.23 6.77 6.72
C GLY A 37 -9.89 8.25 6.87
N GLN A 38 -10.15 9.00 5.80
CA GLN A 38 -9.96 10.45 5.82
C GLN A 38 -11.04 11.18 6.64
N SER A 39 -12.19 10.53 6.86
CA SER A 39 -13.38 11.08 7.51
C SER A 39 -13.35 11.04 9.04
N ASN A 40 -12.61 10.10 9.66
CA ASN A 40 -12.60 10.00 11.13
C ASN A 40 -11.55 10.93 11.78
N ILE A 41 -10.62 11.49 10.99
CA ILE A 41 -9.76 12.57 11.45
C ILE A 41 -10.51 13.89 11.23
N VAL A 42 -11.03 14.46 12.31
CA VAL A 42 -11.66 15.78 12.30
C VAL A 42 -10.54 16.81 12.25
N TYR A 43 -10.41 17.51 11.12
CA TYR A 43 -9.37 18.51 10.86
C TYR A 43 -9.97 19.90 10.66
N ARG A 44 -9.11 20.92 10.64
CA ARG A 44 -9.55 22.31 10.45
C ARG A 44 -9.26 22.76 9.02
N ASN A 45 -10.29 22.87 8.20
CA ASN A 45 -10.21 23.37 6.81
C ASN A 45 -10.49 24.88 6.67
N THR A 46 -10.57 25.62 7.77
CA THR A 46 -10.90 27.06 7.79
C THR A 46 -9.98 27.80 8.75
N ALA A 47 -9.67 29.06 8.43
CA ALA A 47 -8.81 29.87 9.27
C ALA A 47 -9.44 30.11 10.64
N ALA A 48 -8.61 30.14 11.69
CA ALA A 48 -9.05 30.59 13.00
C ALA A 48 -9.42 32.08 12.95
N VAL A 49 -10.51 32.45 13.64
CA VAL A 49 -10.86 33.86 13.84
C VAL A 49 -9.76 34.49 14.70
N ARG A 50 -9.01 35.44 14.14
CA ARG A 50 -7.94 36.13 14.88
C ARG A 50 -8.55 37.00 15.98
N PRO A 51 -7.89 37.17 17.14
CA PRO A 51 -8.31 38.17 18.13
C PRO A 51 -8.51 39.55 17.45
N GLY A 52 -9.67 40.17 17.67
CA GLY A 52 -10.04 41.44 17.03
C GLY A 52 -10.72 41.33 15.65
N SER A 53 -10.82 40.14 15.07
CA SER A 53 -11.53 39.94 13.79
C SER A 53 -13.04 40.12 13.98
N ARG A 54 -13.66 40.93 13.11
CA ARG A 54 -15.13 41.03 13.04
C ARG A 54 -15.67 39.86 12.22
N ILE A 55 -16.37 38.94 12.87
CA ILE A 55 -17.12 37.90 12.16
C ILE A 55 -18.35 38.58 11.56
N ALA A 56 -18.44 38.63 10.23
CA ALA A 56 -19.61 39.17 9.55
C ALA A 56 -20.88 38.43 10.02
N ARG A 57 -21.99 39.16 10.16
CA ARG A 57 -23.28 38.60 10.57
C ARG A 57 -23.71 37.56 9.52
N GLY A 58 -23.65 36.28 9.88
CA GLY A 58 -23.92 35.15 8.96
C GLY A 58 -22.68 34.35 8.53
N GLY A 59 -21.47 34.75 8.95
CA GLY A 59 -20.26 33.96 8.75
C GLY A 59 -20.35 32.60 9.46
N ARG A 60 -20.12 31.52 8.71
CA ARG A 60 -20.02 30.17 9.29
C ARG A 60 -18.71 30.06 10.06
N VAL A 61 -18.81 29.89 11.37
CA VAL A 61 -17.67 29.56 12.22
C VAL A 61 -17.64 28.04 12.35
N ALA A 62 -16.56 27.41 11.92
CA ALA A 62 -16.40 25.96 12.02
C ALA A 62 -16.10 25.56 13.46
N ALA A 63 -16.74 24.48 13.88
CA ALA A 63 -17.06 24.30 15.27
C ALA A 63 -17.13 22.78 15.57
N GLY A 64 -16.12 22.23 16.26
CA GLY A 64 -16.12 20.87 16.80
C GLY A 64 -14.95 20.59 17.75
N THR A 65 -14.81 19.33 18.19
CA THR A 65 -13.55 18.81 18.74
C THR A 65 -12.71 18.33 17.57
N LYS A 66 -11.49 18.84 17.44
CA LYS A 66 -10.53 18.38 16.44
C LYS A 66 -9.86 17.11 16.97
N THR A 67 -9.48 16.19 16.08
CA THR A 67 -8.56 15.11 16.45
C THR A 67 -7.25 15.72 16.99
N THR A 68 -6.82 15.24 18.15
CA THR A 68 -5.55 15.66 18.75
C THR A 68 -4.40 15.12 17.90
N ALA A 69 -3.49 16.00 17.49
CA ALA A 69 -2.28 15.58 16.77
C ALA A 69 -1.33 14.88 17.74
N ALA A 70 -0.72 13.78 17.30
CA ALA A 70 0.30 13.04 18.05
C ALA A 70 1.65 13.77 18.02
N ALA A 71 1.96 14.46 16.93
CA ALA A 71 3.16 15.28 16.77
C ALA A 71 2.93 16.41 15.76
N ILE A 72 3.71 17.49 15.88
CA ILE A 72 3.63 18.68 15.01
C ILE A 72 5.05 19.13 14.67
N VAL A 73 5.28 19.48 13.41
CA VAL A 73 6.55 20.02 12.92
C VAL A 73 6.33 21.33 12.18
N LYS A 74 7.28 22.26 12.31
CA LYS A 74 7.29 23.52 11.55
C LYS A 74 8.24 23.39 10.38
N SER A 75 7.90 23.98 9.23
CA SER A 75 8.85 24.13 8.12
C SER A 75 10.13 24.84 8.61
N PRO A 76 11.33 24.41 8.18
CA PRO A 76 11.62 23.42 7.13
C PRO A 76 11.76 21.97 7.59
N THR A 77 11.40 21.61 8.83
CA THR A 77 11.56 20.24 9.33
C THR A 77 10.81 19.24 8.44
N ASN A 78 11.53 18.23 7.95
CA ASN A 78 11.04 17.25 6.98
C ASN A 78 10.70 15.88 7.61
N GLN A 79 10.75 15.75 8.95
CA GLN A 79 10.54 14.48 9.63
C GLN A 79 9.75 14.63 10.93
N PHE A 80 8.89 13.65 11.20
CA PHE A 80 8.25 13.45 12.51
C PHE A 80 8.99 12.38 13.31
N SER A 81 9.05 12.56 14.62
CA SER A 81 9.43 11.51 15.56
C SER A 81 8.20 11.11 16.37
N TYR A 82 7.87 9.82 16.33
CA TYR A 82 6.77 9.25 17.12
C TYR A 82 7.17 7.85 17.57
N THR A 83 7.15 7.61 18.88
CA THR A 83 7.45 6.29 19.45
C THR A 83 6.20 5.43 19.38
N LEU A 84 6.26 4.37 18.58
CA LEU A 84 5.16 3.41 18.46
C LEU A 84 5.09 2.55 19.72
N PRO A 85 3.89 2.35 20.31
CA PRO A 85 3.71 1.40 21.40
C PRO A 85 3.89 -0.05 20.91
N ALA A 86 4.39 -0.94 21.77
CA ALA A 86 4.50 -2.37 21.49
C ALA A 86 3.15 -3.08 21.44
N ASN A 87 3.06 -4.17 20.66
CA ASN A 87 1.87 -5.00 20.46
C ASN A 87 0.63 -4.19 20.05
N LYS A 88 0.79 -3.26 19.11
CA LYS A 88 -0.32 -2.44 18.63
C LYS A 88 -0.42 -2.48 17.11
N ILE A 89 -1.66 -2.41 16.65
CA ILE A 89 -2.00 -2.06 15.28
C ILE A 89 -2.59 -0.66 15.32
N GLY A 90 -2.24 0.15 14.34
CA GLY A 90 -2.84 1.45 14.19
C GLY A 90 -2.63 2.02 12.80
N TRP A 91 -3.03 3.27 12.69
CA TRP A 91 -2.98 4.05 11.46
C TRP A 91 -2.34 5.39 11.76
N PHE A 92 -1.55 5.91 10.83
CA PHE A 92 -1.08 7.28 10.88
C PHE A 92 -1.46 8.05 9.63
N GLN A 93 -1.64 9.36 9.77
CA GLN A 93 -1.89 10.26 8.66
C GLN A 93 -1.14 11.57 8.88
N VAL A 94 -0.50 12.06 7.83
CA VAL A 94 0.17 13.36 7.83
C VAL A 94 -0.68 14.38 7.09
N ARG A 95 -0.83 15.57 7.67
CA ARG A 95 -1.48 16.71 7.03
C ARG A 95 -0.59 17.93 7.09
N THR A 96 -0.38 18.58 5.95
CA THR A 96 0.29 19.88 5.92
C THR A 96 -0.68 20.99 6.32
N HIS A 97 -0.13 22.08 6.82
CA HIS A 97 -0.92 23.24 7.22
C HIS A 97 -0.19 24.54 6.90
N ASP A 98 -0.96 25.60 6.70
CA ASP A 98 -0.50 26.99 6.69
C ASP A 98 -1.56 27.90 7.33
N GLN A 99 -1.13 28.94 8.04
CA GLN A 99 -2.00 29.92 8.71
C GLN A 99 -3.16 29.30 9.53
N ASP A 100 -2.87 28.26 10.32
CA ASP A 100 -3.87 27.49 11.09
C ASP A 100 -4.89 26.71 10.24
N ILE A 101 -4.71 26.59 8.93
CA ILE A 101 -5.54 25.82 8.00
C ILE A 101 -4.81 24.55 7.60
N GLU A 102 -5.45 23.41 7.73
CA GLU A 102 -4.92 22.13 7.27
C GLU A 102 -5.43 21.80 5.88
N ASN A 103 -4.52 21.28 5.06
CA ASN A 103 -4.88 20.75 3.76
C ASN A 103 -5.72 19.47 3.91
N PRO A 104 -6.58 19.19 2.91
CA PRO A 104 -7.08 17.84 2.74
C PRO A 104 -5.92 16.86 2.60
N VAL A 105 -6.20 15.61 2.94
CA VAL A 105 -5.22 14.53 2.99
C VAL A 105 -4.40 14.47 1.70
N ILE A 106 -3.07 14.55 1.82
CA ILE A 106 -2.14 14.45 0.67
C ILE A 106 -1.84 12.98 0.36
N SER A 107 -1.73 12.15 1.41
CA SER A 107 -1.55 10.70 1.33
C SER A 107 -2.54 10.05 2.29
N GLY A 108 -3.25 9.01 1.85
CA GLY A 108 -4.21 8.26 2.69
C GLY A 108 -3.65 7.83 4.05
N ALA A 109 -4.51 7.37 4.95
CA ALA A 109 -4.04 6.80 6.21
C ALA A 109 -3.13 5.59 5.91
N ARG A 110 -2.05 5.45 6.67
CA ARG A 110 -1.11 4.33 6.55
C ARG A 110 -1.19 3.43 7.75
N ARG A 111 -1.38 2.13 7.51
CA ARG A 111 -1.41 1.11 8.57
C ARG A 111 -0.01 0.83 9.07
N TRP A 112 0.11 0.54 10.35
CA TRP A 112 1.32 0.05 10.98
C TRP A 112 0.97 -0.99 12.04
N GLN A 113 1.91 -1.89 12.31
CA GLN A 113 1.79 -2.86 13.37
C GLN A 113 3.14 -3.02 14.06
N THR A 114 3.15 -3.23 15.36
CA THR A 114 4.36 -3.49 16.14
C THR A 114 4.35 -4.85 16.83
N ASP A 115 5.54 -5.43 16.99
CA ASP A 115 5.77 -6.63 17.80
C ASP A 115 5.80 -6.34 19.30
N ALA A 116 6.13 -7.36 20.11
CA ALA A 116 6.19 -7.26 21.56
C ALA A 116 7.33 -6.37 22.08
N GLN A 117 8.29 -6.04 21.22
CA GLN A 117 9.45 -5.19 21.51
C GLN A 117 9.22 -3.75 21.01
N GLY A 118 8.11 -3.49 20.31
CA GLY A 118 7.81 -2.17 19.73
C GLY A 118 8.43 -1.95 18.35
N SER A 119 9.01 -2.99 17.74
CA SER A 119 9.54 -2.92 16.37
C SER A 119 8.39 -3.02 15.38
N LEU A 120 8.51 -2.31 14.25
CA LEU A 120 7.54 -2.43 13.16
C LEU A 120 7.56 -3.83 12.57
N LEU A 121 6.38 -4.46 12.47
CA LEU A 121 6.17 -5.64 11.66
C LEU A 121 6.03 -5.24 10.20
N VAL A 122 6.57 -6.06 9.31
CA VAL A 122 6.41 -5.90 7.86
C VAL A 122 4.94 -6.05 7.51
N ASN A 123 4.33 -4.97 7.05
CA ASN A 123 2.97 -4.91 6.54
C ASN A 123 3.00 -4.99 5.02
N LEU A 124 3.45 -6.14 4.50
CA LEU A 124 3.42 -6.44 3.08
C LEU A 124 1.95 -6.53 2.66
N THR A 125 1.51 -5.53 1.91
CA THR A 125 0.16 -5.46 1.37
C THR A 125 0.25 -5.22 -0.13
N GLY A 126 -0.79 -5.64 -0.85
CA GLY A 126 -0.86 -5.55 -2.30
C GLY A 126 -1.50 -6.78 -2.90
N ASP A 127 -1.65 -6.73 -4.21
CA ASP A 127 -2.20 -7.81 -4.99
C ASP A 127 -1.40 -7.99 -6.28
N GLY A 128 -1.44 -9.20 -6.81
CA GLY A 128 -0.87 -9.47 -8.11
C GLY A 128 -1.55 -10.64 -8.76
N SER A 129 -1.39 -10.72 -10.07
CA SER A 129 -2.01 -11.77 -10.88
C SER A 129 -1.07 -12.21 -11.99
N LEU A 130 -1.14 -13.51 -12.27
CA LEU A 130 -0.51 -14.12 -13.42
C LEU A 130 -1.16 -13.57 -14.70
N LEU A 131 -0.33 -13.10 -15.61
CA LEU A 131 -0.75 -12.58 -16.91
C LEU A 131 -0.59 -13.63 -18.01
N GLY A 132 0.42 -14.48 -17.91
CA GLY A 132 0.68 -15.49 -18.92
C GLY A 132 1.82 -16.42 -18.56
N ILE A 133 1.83 -17.55 -19.26
CA ILE A 133 2.84 -18.59 -19.15
C ILE A 133 3.38 -18.82 -20.55
N GLU A 134 4.69 -18.66 -20.71
CA GLU A 134 5.40 -18.82 -21.98
C GLU A 134 6.34 -20.00 -21.85
N LYS A 135 6.24 -20.98 -22.75
CA LYS A 135 7.21 -22.08 -22.84
C LYS A 135 8.59 -21.53 -23.16
N ARG A 136 9.63 -22.13 -22.59
CA ARG A 136 11.03 -21.78 -22.84
C ARG A 136 11.80 -22.97 -23.38
N ASP A 137 12.78 -22.67 -24.21
CA ASP A 137 13.77 -23.64 -24.67
C ASP A 137 14.42 -24.34 -23.46
N GLY A 138 14.63 -25.65 -23.55
CA GLY A 138 15.14 -26.45 -22.44
C GLY A 138 14.08 -26.90 -21.42
N GLY A 139 12.79 -26.96 -21.81
CA GLY A 139 11.72 -27.58 -21.02
C GLY A 139 11.22 -26.73 -19.84
N GLY A 140 11.46 -25.42 -19.88
CA GLY A 140 11.08 -24.49 -18.81
C GLY A 140 9.83 -23.67 -19.13
N PHE A 141 9.43 -22.84 -18.17
CA PHE A 141 8.40 -21.82 -18.36
C PHE A 141 8.89 -20.47 -17.86
N ARG A 142 8.46 -19.41 -18.54
CA ARG A 142 8.45 -18.04 -18.04
C ARG A 142 7.03 -17.71 -17.59
N PHE A 143 6.89 -17.34 -16.34
CA PHE A 143 5.65 -16.84 -15.77
C PHE A 143 5.73 -15.32 -15.75
N ARG A 144 4.82 -14.68 -16.49
CA ARG A 144 4.67 -13.22 -16.48
C ARG A 144 3.52 -12.86 -15.58
N PHE A 145 3.73 -11.88 -14.70
CA PHE A 145 2.72 -11.45 -13.74
C PHE A 145 2.78 -9.94 -13.53
N VAL A 146 1.71 -9.40 -12.96
CA VAL A 146 1.61 -8.02 -12.50
C VAL A 146 1.61 -7.97 -10.98
N TRP A 147 2.24 -6.94 -10.43
CA TRP A 147 2.11 -6.57 -9.02
C TRP A 147 1.56 -5.15 -8.91
N ASN A 148 0.53 -4.98 -8.08
CA ASN A 148 -0.06 -3.71 -7.74
C ASN A 148 0.33 -3.38 -6.29
N GLN A 149 1.35 -2.54 -6.13
CA GLN A 149 1.75 -2.08 -4.80
C GLN A 149 0.74 -1.02 -4.29
N PRO A 150 0.22 -1.18 -3.06
CA PRO A 150 -0.62 -0.17 -2.44
C PRO A 150 0.22 0.96 -1.86
N SER A 151 -0.37 2.13 -1.71
CA SER A 151 0.33 3.35 -1.26
C SER A 151 0.74 3.37 0.21
N ASP A 152 0.22 2.42 0.99
CA ASP A 152 0.26 2.32 2.44
C ASP A 152 0.87 1.00 2.95
N GLY A 153 1.45 0.21 2.05
CA GLY A 153 2.11 -1.07 2.34
C GLY A 153 3.61 -1.04 2.19
N ASP A 154 4.29 -1.95 2.90
CA ASP A 154 5.68 -2.26 2.60
C ASP A 154 5.78 -2.92 1.22
N ALA A 155 6.81 -2.55 0.46
CA ALA A 155 7.11 -3.20 -0.81
C ALA A 155 7.61 -4.64 -0.58
N PRO A 156 7.41 -5.56 -1.53
CA PRO A 156 8.17 -6.79 -1.55
C PRO A 156 9.66 -6.50 -1.80
N VAL A 157 10.51 -7.43 -1.37
CA VAL A 157 11.93 -7.49 -1.74
C VAL A 157 12.10 -8.33 -3.00
N ASP A 158 11.35 -9.41 -3.10
CA ASP A 158 11.31 -10.30 -4.25
C ASP A 158 9.94 -10.93 -4.44
N PHE A 159 9.81 -11.60 -5.59
CA PHE A 159 8.75 -12.55 -5.85
C PHE A 159 9.36 -13.93 -5.98
N ILE A 160 8.66 -14.93 -5.44
CA ILE A 160 9.11 -16.31 -5.40
C ILE A 160 8.04 -17.23 -5.99
N LEU A 161 8.46 -18.05 -6.95
CA LEU A 161 7.67 -19.12 -7.53
C LEU A 161 8.10 -20.44 -6.90
N ARG A 162 7.18 -21.11 -6.23
CA ARG A 162 7.43 -22.38 -5.53
C ARG A 162 6.65 -23.51 -6.17
N LYS A 163 7.31 -24.63 -6.40
CA LYS A 163 6.63 -25.86 -6.81
C LYS A 163 5.93 -26.47 -5.60
N THR A 164 4.63 -26.72 -5.71
CA THR A 164 3.84 -27.38 -4.66
C THR A 164 3.51 -28.82 -5.02
N ALA A 165 3.45 -29.18 -6.30
CA ALA A 165 3.26 -30.54 -6.79
C ALA A 165 3.94 -30.78 -8.14
N GLY A 166 4.27 -32.04 -8.43
CA GLY A 166 4.80 -32.47 -9.74
C GLY A 166 5.86 -33.58 -9.64
N PRO A 167 6.20 -34.23 -10.77
CA PRO A 167 6.95 -35.49 -10.79
C PRO A 167 8.43 -35.36 -10.40
N THR A 168 9.07 -34.21 -10.65
CA THR A 168 10.49 -33.99 -10.30
C THR A 168 10.65 -32.84 -9.32
N ALA A 169 11.68 -32.90 -8.48
CA ALA A 169 12.08 -31.79 -7.63
C ALA A 169 12.63 -30.63 -8.49
N VAL A 170 12.26 -29.40 -8.13
CA VAL A 170 12.65 -28.17 -8.81
C VAL A 170 12.89 -27.13 -7.72
N SER A 171 13.98 -26.37 -7.83
CA SER A 171 14.27 -25.28 -6.90
C SER A 171 13.28 -24.12 -7.08
N ASP A 172 13.03 -23.38 -5.99
CA ASP A 172 12.27 -22.15 -6.06
C ASP A 172 12.97 -21.16 -7.02
N ALA A 173 12.18 -20.50 -7.85
CA ALA A 173 12.65 -19.45 -8.75
C ALA A 173 12.26 -18.09 -8.20
N THR A 174 13.15 -17.10 -8.31
CA THR A 174 12.91 -15.76 -7.77
C THR A 174 13.16 -14.68 -8.81
N THR A 175 12.55 -13.52 -8.58
CA THR A 175 12.83 -12.29 -9.34
C THR A 175 12.74 -11.10 -8.38
N SER A 176 13.68 -10.17 -8.46
CA SER A 176 13.76 -9.05 -7.52
C SER A 176 12.66 -8.02 -7.77
N TYR A 177 12.14 -7.44 -6.70
CA TYR A 177 11.29 -6.27 -6.79
C TYR A 177 12.11 -5.06 -7.24
N ALA A 178 11.50 -4.22 -8.07
CA ALA A 178 12.06 -2.94 -8.49
C ALA A 178 10.96 -1.88 -8.41
N ASP A 179 11.28 -0.75 -7.78
CA ASP A 179 10.32 0.34 -7.58
C ASP A 179 9.88 0.97 -8.90
N GLY A 180 8.59 1.29 -9.01
CA GLY A 180 7.97 1.79 -10.22
C GLY A 180 7.78 0.76 -11.36
N GLN A 181 8.27 -0.47 -11.19
CA GLN A 181 8.00 -1.56 -12.13
C GLN A 181 6.66 -2.23 -11.80
N ARG A 182 5.88 -2.53 -12.84
CA ARG A 182 4.55 -3.14 -12.68
C ARG A 182 4.49 -4.58 -13.16
N TYR A 183 5.30 -4.93 -14.16
CA TYR A 183 5.31 -6.24 -14.81
C TYR A 183 6.59 -6.97 -14.48
N TYR A 184 6.48 -8.23 -14.10
CA TYR A 184 7.61 -9.06 -13.70
C TYR A 184 7.56 -10.40 -14.41
N ASP A 185 8.73 -11.01 -14.49
CA ASP A 185 8.89 -12.34 -15.04
C ASP A 185 9.74 -13.19 -14.09
N VAL A 186 9.36 -14.45 -13.93
CA VAL A 186 10.15 -15.47 -13.25
C VAL A 186 10.24 -16.69 -14.16
N ILE A 187 11.43 -17.29 -14.24
CA ILE A 187 11.71 -18.42 -15.13
C ILE A 187 12.01 -19.65 -14.27
N VAL A 188 11.33 -20.74 -14.58
CA VAL A 188 11.64 -22.07 -14.04
C VAL A 188 12.21 -22.94 -15.16
N SER A 189 13.20 -23.77 -14.83
CA SER A 189 13.85 -24.71 -15.74
C SER A 189 13.97 -26.08 -15.09
N GLY A 190 14.40 -27.09 -15.86
CA GLY A 190 14.63 -28.44 -15.34
C GLY A 190 13.34 -29.20 -15.03
N LEU A 191 12.24 -28.86 -15.69
CA LEU A 191 11.01 -29.65 -15.59
C LEU A 191 11.15 -30.91 -16.44
N GLN A 192 10.53 -32.00 -15.99
CA GLN A 192 10.41 -33.22 -16.76
C GLN A 192 9.34 -33.03 -17.83
N ASP A 193 9.72 -33.32 -19.07
CA ASP A 193 8.87 -33.29 -20.25
C ASP A 193 7.55 -34.06 -20.03
N GLY A 194 6.43 -33.44 -20.40
CA GLY A 194 5.08 -33.99 -20.22
C GLY A 194 4.60 -34.05 -18.76
N GLY A 195 5.42 -33.63 -17.80
CA GLY A 195 5.07 -33.62 -16.39
C GLY A 195 4.03 -32.55 -16.06
N ALA A 196 3.00 -32.93 -15.28
CA ALA A 196 2.06 -31.97 -14.69
C ALA A 196 2.65 -31.40 -13.40
N TYR A 197 2.67 -30.07 -13.29
CA TYR A 197 3.20 -29.33 -12.15
C TYR A 197 2.19 -28.31 -11.64
N THR A 198 2.21 -28.10 -10.33
CA THR A 198 1.49 -27.00 -9.67
C THR A 198 2.50 -26.12 -8.96
N PHE A 199 2.37 -24.82 -9.15
CA PHE A 199 3.18 -23.80 -8.49
C PHE A 199 2.30 -22.84 -7.69
N THR A 200 2.93 -22.11 -6.77
CA THR A 200 2.41 -20.87 -6.19
C THR A 200 3.38 -19.74 -6.46
N LEU A 201 2.85 -18.52 -6.59
CA LEU A 201 3.64 -17.31 -6.74
C LEU A 201 3.33 -16.39 -5.56
N SER A 202 4.34 -15.93 -4.83
CA SER A 202 4.17 -14.97 -3.75
C SER A 202 5.11 -13.77 -3.89
N ALA A 203 4.63 -12.61 -3.45
CA ALA A 203 5.44 -11.46 -3.11
C ALA A 203 5.96 -11.65 -1.68
N ARG A 204 7.22 -11.32 -1.41
CA ARG A 204 7.85 -11.57 -0.10
C ARG A 204 8.65 -10.39 0.40
N ASN A 205 8.59 -10.14 1.70
CA ASN A 205 9.48 -9.25 2.43
C ASN A 205 9.71 -9.82 3.84
N GLY A 206 10.93 -10.31 4.09
CA GLY A 206 11.24 -11.05 5.30
C GLY A 206 10.42 -12.34 5.41
N SER A 207 9.72 -12.51 6.53
CA SER A 207 8.80 -13.64 6.76
C SER A 207 7.37 -13.39 6.26
N SER A 208 7.05 -12.17 5.84
CA SER A 208 5.73 -11.84 5.29
C SER A 208 5.66 -12.22 3.82
N GLU A 209 4.58 -12.92 3.45
CA GLU A 209 4.29 -13.29 2.07
C GLU A 209 2.84 -13.01 1.72
N VAL A 210 2.61 -12.60 0.47
CA VAL A 210 1.29 -12.44 -0.12
C VAL A 210 1.23 -13.31 -1.37
N LEU A 211 0.27 -14.24 -1.42
CA LEU A 211 0.04 -15.07 -2.60
C LEU A 211 -0.60 -14.26 -3.72
N LEU A 212 -0.06 -14.40 -4.92
CA LEU A 212 -0.62 -13.85 -6.14
C LEU A 212 -1.66 -14.81 -6.72
N GLN A 213 -2.58 -14.27 -7.50
CA GLN A 213 -3.55 -15.07 -8.24
C GLN A 213 -2.85 -15.74 -9.44
N GLY A 214 -3.00 -17.06 -9.55
CA GLY A 214 -2.61 -17.88 -10.68
C GLY A 214 -3.77 -18.15 -11.65
N ASN A 215 -3.67 -19.23 -12.42
CA ASN A 215 -4.73 -19.66 -13.35
C ASN A 215 -5.79 -20.55 -12.67
N ASN A 216 -5.54 -21.01 -11.44
CA ASN A 216 -6.44 -21.82 -10.64
C ASN A 216 -6.46 -21.29 -9.19
N GLY A 217 -7.07 -20.12 -8.99
CA GLY A 217 -7.03 -19.42 -7.70
C GLY A 217 -5.61 -18.95 -7.39
N THR A 218 -5.04 -19.30 -6.24
CA THR A 218 -3.64 -18.98 -5.89
C THR A 218 -2.63 -20.00 -6.44
N GLN A 219 -3.09 -21.03 -7.15
CA GLN A 219 -2.26 -22.05 -7.76
C GLN A 219 -2.06 -21.77 -9.26
N ILE A 220 -0.94 -22.25 -9.77
CA ILE A 220 -0.57 -22.17 -11.18
C ILE A 220 -0.31 -23.59 -11.67
N ASP A 221 -1.24 -24.11 -12.47
CA ASP A 221 -1.14 -25.44 -13.06
C ASP A 221 -0.56 -25.35 -14.48
N VAL A 222 0.47 -26.16 -14.74
CA VAL A 222 1.12 -26.27 -16.05
C VAL A 222 1.46 -27.72 -16.37
N VAL A 223 1.53 -28.03 -17.66
CA VAL A 223 2.08 -29.30 -18.15
C VAL A 223 3.32 -28.97 -18.96
N ALA A 224 4.49 -29.39 -18.46
CA ALA A 224 5.77 -29.21 -19.12
C ALA A 224 5.72 -29.79 -20.53
N ASP A 225 6.36 -29.12 -21.47
CA ASP A 225 6.29 -29.51 -22.88
C ASP A 225 6.89 -30.90 -23.08
N ALA A 226 6.17 -31.80 -23.75
CA ALA A 226 6.63 -33.17 -23.97
C ALA A 226 7.58 -33.28 -25.17
N THR A 227 7.56 -32.28 -26.04
CA THR A 227 8.29 -32.25 -27.31
C THR A 227 8.49 -30.79 -27.67
N GLY A 228 9.74 -30.32 -27.78
CA GLY A 228 10.02 -29.00 -28.34
C GLY A 228 9.37 -28.79 -29.72
N PRO A 229 9.46 -27.59 -30.31
CA PRO A 229 8.93 -27.36 -31.64
C PRO A 229 9.45 -28.42 -32.64
N PRO A 230 8.60 -28.98 -33.51
CA PRO A 230 9.02 -30.01 -34.45
C PRO A 230 10.17 -29.51 -35.32
N ALA A 231 11.14 -30.38 -35.63
CA ALA A 231 12.24 -30.06 -36.51
C ALA A 231 11.72 -29.53 -37.86
N PRO A 232 12.35 -28.50 -38.46
CA PRO A 232 11.97 -28.04 -39.79
C PRO A 232 12.11 -29.19 -40.80
N THR A 233 11.04 -29.51 -41.53
CA THR A 233 11.01 -30.64 -42.47
C THR A 233 11.50 -30.28 -43.87
N ASN A 234 11.56 -28.98 -44.21
CA ASN A 234 11.86 -28.49 -45.55
C ASN A 234 13.06 -27.52 -45.55
N VAL A 235 14.24 -28.01 -45.15
CA VAL A 235 15.48 -27.24 -45.27
C VAL A 235 16.15 -27.61 -46.58
N THR A 236 16.06 -26.74 -47.59
CA THR A 236 16.88 -26.81 -48.81
C THR A 236 17.89 -25.68 -48.78
N ALA A 237 19.17 -26.01 -49.01
CA ALA A 237 20.23 -25.05 -49.24
C ALA A 237 20.50 -24.97 -50.75
N GLU A 238 20.55 -23.76 -51.29
CA GLU A 238 21.00 -23.50 -52.65
C GLU A 238 22.41 -22.91 -52.60
N GLU A 239 23.34 -23.52 -53.32
CA GLU A 239 24.66 -22.96 -53.57
C GLU A 239 24.54 -21.88 -54.67
N ARG A 240 25.18 -20.72 -54.45
CA ARG A 240 25.28 -19.65 -55.46
C ARG A 240 26.64 -19.69 -56.14
#